data_AF-A0A4T0IF31-F1
#
_entry.id   AF-A0A4T0IF31-F1
#
_cell.length_a   1.000
_cell.length_b   1.000
_cell.length_c   1.000
_cell.angle_alpha   90.00
_cell.angle_beta   90.00
_cell.angle_gamma   90.00
#
_symmetry.space_group_name_H-M   'P 1'
#
loop_
_entity.id
_entity.type
_entity.pdbx_description
1 polymer ?
#
loop_
_entity_poly.entity_id
_entity_poly.type
_entity_poly.pdbx_seq_one_letter_code
_entity_poly.pdbx_strand_id
1 'polypeptide(L)'
;MLSSLFAQSSVKPPVTSAEWAWSNYVLAIALLVMFFLAMRIIPSDGDRSEQKGLGFDYLGTITAVSGLILFNFAWNQAAIVTWKNGYVCALLVVGLLLLGAFAFIESRVQQPLLPLTVFKNVHNNLMLGCIATGWSTFSIWLFYSIRFIQDLRNVGALETVSQVLPLSVTGCLAAALSSFLILKAGGSWVMIGALFAFLTAVCLIAFQPVNLTYWAMQFLSFVIAPFGMDMSFPAASIIISDHLPREHQGLAGSLVNTLVNYTIAITLGVAATVEMNVNDGGRDPEAGIRGALYLGVGLAVFGLILAFTNKIIEEMELRRLPDPYSTHEAGKVLE
;
A
#
# COMPACT_ATOMS: atom_id res chain seq x y z
N MET A 1 9.03 8.65 -1.69
CA MET A 1 8.38 9.29 -0.52
C MET A 1 9.10 10.56 -0.08
N LEU A 2 10.38 10.51 0.31
CA LEU A 2 11.15 11.74 0.61
C LEU A 2 11.37 12.63 -0.63
N SER A 3 11.69 12.05 -1.79
CA SER A 3 11.85 12.81 -3.04
C SER A 3 10.56 13.49 -3.50
N SER A 4 9.40 12.87 -3.31
CA SER A 4 8.08 13.47 -3.60
C SER A 4 7.70 14.55 -2.60
N LEU A 5 8.06 14.41 -1.32
CA LEU A 5 7.94 15.44 -0.29
C LEU A 5 8.78 16.68 -0.63
N PHE A 6 10.01 16.50 -1.12
CA PHE A 6 10.86 17.60 -1.59
C PHE A 6 10.39 18.21 -2.92
N ALA A 7 9.83 17.40 -3.82
CA ALA A 7 9.28 17.89 -5.07
C ALA A 7 7.98 18.71 -4.86
N GLN A 8 7.12 18.28 -3.94
CA GLN A 8 5.80 18.90 -3.69
C GLN A 8 5.84 20.09 -2.73
N SER A 9 6.90 20.27 -1.93
CA SER A 9 7.04 21.42 -1.04
C SER A 9 7.20 22.78 -1.75
N SER A 10 7.03 22.81 -3.07
CA SER A 10 7.37 23.93 -3.95
C SER A 10 6.15 24.68 -4.48
N VAL A 11 5.21 25.07 -3.60
CA VAL A 11 4.10 25.98 -3.95
C VAL A 11 4.59 27.39 -4.39
N LYS A 12 5.88 27.72 -4.25
CA LYS A 12 6.54 28.89 -4.87
C LYS A 12 7.94 28.53 -5.44
N PRO A 13 8.31 28.96 -6.67
CA PRO A 13 9.54 28.49 -7.30
C PRO A 13 10.74 29.45 -7.14
N PRO A 14 11.97 28.97 -7.43
CA PRO A 14 12.33 27.57 -7.66
C PRO A 14 13.31 27.04 -6.60
N VAL A 15 13.05 25.82 -6.13
CA VAL A 15 14.14 24.87 -5.89
C VAL A 15 14.96 24.88 -7.17
N THR A 16 16.19 25.38 -7.12
CA THR A 16 17.02 25.39 -8.33
C THR A 16 17.08 23.96 -8.86
N SER A 17 17.18 23.77 -10.18
CA SER A 17 17.33 22.43 -10.79
C SER A 17 18.43 21.62 -10.09
N ALA A 18 19.44 22.30 -9.53
CA ALA A 18 20.49 21.75 -8.70
C ALA A 18 19.98 21.17 -7.36
N GLU A 19 19.20 21.89 -6.55
CA GLU A 19 18.70 21.39 -5.26
C GLU A 19 17.78 20.17 -5.43
N TRP A 20 16.92 20.18 -6.45
CA TRP A 20 16.08 19.04 -6.80
C TRP A 20 16.95 17.84 -7.22
N ALA A 21 17.94 18.06 -8.09
CA ALA A 21 18.85 16.99 -8.52
C ALA A 21 19.66 16.43 -7.35
N TRP A 22 20.18 17.27 -6.46
CA TRP A 22 20.94 16.85 -5.28
C TRP A 22 20.10 16.01 -4.31
N SER A 23 18.83 16.34 -4.10
CA SER A 23 17.94 15.50 -3.28
C SER A 23 17.81 14.07 -3.83
N ASN A 24 17.82 13.91 -5.16
CA ASN A 24 17.81 12.62 -5.83
C ASN A 24 19.19 11.95 -5.81
N TYR A 25 20.28 12.70 -5.98
CA TYR A 25 21.64 12.16 -5.91
C TYR A 25 21.99 11.61 -4.52
N VAL A 26 21.59 12.30 -3.45
CA VAL A 26 21.79 11.80 -2.08
C VAL A 26 21.10 10.45 -1.89
N LEU A 27 19.87 10.31 -2.38
CA LEU A 27 19.14 9.04 -2.34
C LEU A 27 19.83 7.96 -3.19
N ALA A 28 20.29 8.30 -4.39
CA ALA A 28 21.02 7.38 -5.26
C ALA A 28 22.34 6.89 -4.62
N ILE A 29 23.09 7.79 -3.97
CA ILE A 29 24.31 7.45 -3.23
C ILE A 29 23.99 6.51 -2.07
N ALA A 30 22.94 6.79 -1.30
CA ALA A 30 22.52 5.93 -0.19
C ALA A 30 22.14 4.53 -0.67
N LEU A 31 21.39 4.42 -1.78
CA LEU A 31 21.05 3.14 -2.40
C LEU A 31 22.28 2.39 -2.91
N LEU A 32 23.24 3.09 -3.50
CA LEU A 32 24.50 2.52 -3.97
C LEU A 32 25.33 1.98 -2.80
N VAL A 33 25.41 2.70 -1.69
CA VAL A 33 26.05 2.22 -0.46
C VAL A 33 25.35 0.96 0.06
N MET A 34 24.01 0.95 0.12
CA MET A 34 23.26 -0.24 0.54
C MET A 34 23.48 -1.43 -0.38
N PHE A 35 23.60 -1.22 -1.70
CA PHE A 35 23.93 -2.27 -2.66
C PHE A 35 25.30 -2.92 -2.37
N PHE A 36 26.34 -2.12 -2.13
CA PHE A 36 27.66 -2.65 -1.77
C PHE A 36 27.66 -3.36 -0.41
N LEU A 37 26.90 -2.84 0.57
CA LEU A 37 26.72 -3.50 1.87
C LEU A 37 26.01 -4.85 1.72
N ALA A 38 24.95 -4.91 0.91
CA ALA A 38 24.19 -6.12 0.66
C ALA A 38 25.08 -7.23 0.06
N MET A 39 25.94 -6.91 -0.91
CA MET A 39 26.90 -7.87 -1.48
C MET A 39 27.90 -8.42 -0.44
N ARG A 40 28.17 -7.68 0.63
CA ARG A 40 29.10 -8.08 1.70
C ARG A 40 28.41 -8.85 2.83
N ILE A 41 27.16 -8.49 3.17
CA ILE A 41 26.45 -8.97 4.35
C ILE A 41 25.58 -10.19 4.03
N ILE A 42 24.92 -10.20 2.88
CA ILE A 42 24.00 -11.27 2.50
C ILE A 42 24.85 -12.52 2.20
N PRO A 43 24.65 -13.64 2.92
CA PRO A 43 25.35 -14.88 2.63
C PRO A 43 25.10 -15.29 1.18
N SER A 44 26.09 -15.89 0.53
CA SER A 44 25.84 -16.52 -0.77
C SER A 44 24.76 -17.57 -0.58
N ASP A 45 23.66 -17.44 -1.33
CA ASP A 45 22.72 -18.55 -1.52
C ASP A 45 23.57 -19.76 -1.97
N GLY A 46 23.34 -20.92 -1.37
CA GLY A 46 24.11 -22.14 -1.61
C GLY A 46 23.99 -22.67 -3.05
N ASP A 47 24.09 -23.99 -3.21
CA ASP A 47 24.13 -24.61 -4.53
C ASP A 47 22.81 -24.37 -5.30
N ARG A 48 22.83 -23.47 -6.30
CA ARG A 48 21.69 -23.11 -7.18
C ARG A 48 21.28 -24.23 -8.15
N SER A 49 21.76 -25.45 -7.93
CA SER A 49 21.55 -26.60 -8.81
C SER A 49 20.07 -27.00 -8.90
N GLU A 50 19.26 -26.75 -7.86
CA GLU A 50 17.81 -27.03 -7.84
C GLU A 50 16.96 -25.99 -8.59
N GLN A 51 17.47 -24.78 -8.90
CA GLN A 51 16.74 -23.76 -9.66
C GLN A 51 16.91 -23.89 -11.18
N LYS A 52 17.66 -24.89 -11.66
CA LYS A 52 17.84 -25.20 -13.09
C LYS A 52 16.56 -25.80 -13.68
N GLY A 53 15.56 -24.96 -13.91
CA GLY A 53 14.27 -25.36 -14.48
C GLY A 53 13.18 -24.30 -14.41
N LEU A 54 13.42 -23.18 -13.72
CA LEU A 54 12.51 -22.03 -13.69
C LEU A 54 12.71 -21.18 -14.95
N GLY A 55 11.87 -21.41 -15.96
CA GLY A 55 11.73 -20.51 -17.09
C GLY A 55 11.05 -19.22 -16.63
N PHE A 56 11.57 -18.09 -17.08
CA PHE A 56 10.97 -16.78 -16.82
C PHE A 56 9.87 -16.50 -17.83
N ASP A 57 8.66 -16.12 -17.37
CA ASP A 57 7.58 -15.73 -18.27
C ASP A 57 7.80 -14.30 -18.79
N TYR A 58 8.57 -14.19 -19.88
CA TYR A 58 8.83 -12.90 -20.53
C TYR A 58 7.56 -12.27 -21.11
N LEU A 59 6.66 -13.07 -21.70
CA LEU A 59 5.48 -12.55 -22.37
C LEU A 59 4.44 -12.06 -21.37
N GLY A 60 4.17 -12.84 -20.31
CA GLY A 60 3.32 -12.42 -19.21
C GLY A 60 3.89 -11.18 -18.52
N THR A 61 5.22 -11.13 -18.30
CA THR A 61 5.86 -9.96 -17.68
C THR A 61 5.68 -8.70 -18.53
N ILE A 62 6.00 -8.76 -19.83
CA ILE A 62 5.93 -7.59 -20.71
C ILE A 62 4.49 -7.09 -20.81
N THR A 63 3.51 -7.99 -20.97
CA THR A 63 2.10 -7.62 -21.08
C THR A 63 1.54 -7.07 -19.77
N ALA A 64 1.85 -7.69 -18.62
CA ALA A 64 1.45 -7.20 -17.31
C ALA A 64 2.05 -5.84 -16.99
N VAL A 65 3.37 -5.69 -17.09
CA VAL A 65 4.07 -4.44 -16.75
C VAL A 65 3.60 -3.31 -17.66
N SER A 66 3.54 -3.53 -18.97
CA SER A 66 3.09 -2.51 -19.91
C SER A 66 1.62 -2.14 -19.68
N GLY A 67 0.75 -3.12 -19.44
CA GLY A 67 -0.67 -2.90 -19.15
C GLY A 67 -0.89 -2.08 -17.88
N LEU A 68 -0.20 -2.45 -16.79
CA LEU A 68 -0.27 -1.74 -15.51
C LEU A 68 0.24 -0.30 -15.63
N ILE A 69 1.36 -0.08 -16.34
CA ILE A 69 1.92 1.25 -16.58
C ILE A 69 0.96 2.12 -17.38
N LEU A 70 0.46 1.63 -18.52
CA LEU A 70 -0.43 2.42 -19.38
C LEU A 70 -1.74 2.77 -18.68
N PHE A 71 -2.32 1.81 -17.94
CA PHE A 71 -3.53 2.05 -17.17
C PHE A 71 -3.29 3.10 -16.07
N ASN A 72 -2.22 2.94 -15.29
CA ASN A 72 -1.90 3.87 -14.21
C ASN A 72 -1.58 5.27 -14.73
N PHE A 73 -0.80 5.36 -15.81
CA PHE A 73 -0.46 6.61 -16.48
C PHE A 73 -1.71 7.32 -17.00
N ALA A 74 -2.56 6.63 -17.75
CA ALA A 74 -3.79 7.21 -18.30
C ALA A 74 -4.67 7.79 -17.19
N TRP A 75 -4.86 7.04 -16.10
CA TRP A 75 -5.70 7.46 -14.99
C TRP A 75 -5.15 8.69 -14.24
N ASN A 76 -3.85 8.68 -13.91
CA ASN A 76 -3.21 9.83 -13.25
C ASN A 76 -3.20 11.06 -14.16
N GLN A 77 -2.94 10.86 -15.45
CA GLN A 77 -2.89 11.95 -16.42
C GLN A 77 -4.26 12.56 -16.69
N ALA A 78 -5.34 11.78 -16.58
CA ALA A 78 -6.72 12.25 -16.72
C ALA A 78 -7.05 13.39 -15.75
N ALA A 79 -6.49 13.35 -14.54
CA ALA A 79 -6.65 14.39 -13.53
C ALA A 79 -5.88 15.69 -13.85
N ILE A 80 -5.03 15.70 -14.87
CA ILE A 80 -4.27 16.90 -15.29
C ILE A 80 -4.82 17.44 -16.60
N VAL A 81 -4.97 16.59 -17.61
CA VAL A 81 -5.37 17.02 -18.97
C VAL A 81 -6.87 16.85 -19.26
N THR A 82 -7.64 16.43 -18.25
CA THR A 82 -9.07 16.09 -18.35
C THR A 82 -9.34 14.81 -19.16
N TRP A 83 -10.39 14.09 -18.78
CA TRP A 83 -10.93 12.91 -19.47
C TRP A 83 -11.37 13.14 -20.93
N LYS A 84 -11.50 14.40 -21.36
CA LYS A 84 -11.89 14.76 -22.73
C LYS A 84 -10.77 14.52 -23.74
N ASN A 85 -9.53 14.32 -23.30
CA ASN A 85 -8.41 14.14 -24.20
C ASN A 85 -8.36 12.70 -24.74
N GLY A 86 -8.40 12.55 -26.07
CA GLY A 86 -8.52 11.25 -26.74
C GLY A 86 -7.39 10.25 -26.40
N TYR A 87 -6.17 10.73 -26.14
CA TYR A 87 -5.06 9.82 -25.81
C TYR A 87 -5.25 9.14 -24.44
N VAL A 88 -5.90 9.80 -23.48
CA VAL A 88 -6.15 9.25 -22.14
C VAL A 88 -7.03 8.00 -22.27
N CYS A 89 -8.15 8.14 -23.00
CA CYS A 89 -9.05 7.02 -23.26
C CYS A 89 -8.38 5.91 -24.09
N ALA A 90 -7.57 6.28 -25.09
CA ALA A 90 -6.85 5.31 -25.90
C ALA A 90 -5.84 4.48 -25.07
N LEU A 91 -5.02 5.13 -24.24
CA LEU A 91 -4.06 4.45 -23.37
C LEU A 91 -4.75 3.59 -22.30
N LEU A 92 -5.89 4.03 -21.78
CA LEU A 92 -6.70 3.24 -20.85
C LEU A 92 -7.21 1.94 -21.51
N VAL A 93 -7.76 2.04 -22.72
CA VAL A 93 -8.24 0.88 -23.48
C VAL A 93 -7.09 -0.06 -23.83
N VAL A 94 -5.96 0.47 -24.31
CA VAL A 94 -4.77 -0.33 -24.62
C VAL A 94 -4.24 -1.03 -23.36
N GLY A 95 -4.18 -0.32 -22.23
CA GLY A 95 -3.81 -0.89 -20.94
C GLY A 95 -4.71 -2.05 -20.53
N LEU A 96 -6.03 -1.88 -20.63
CA LEU A 96 -7.02 -2.94 -20.35
C LEU A 96 -6.86 -4.14 -21.28
N LEU A 97 -6.62 -3.92 -22.57
CA LEU A 97 -6.38 -4.99 -23.54
C LEU A 97 -5.10 -5.78 -23.21
N LEU A 98 -4.03 -5.09 -22.80
CA LEU A 98 -2.78 -5.75 -22.38
C LEU A 98 -2.95 -6.54 -21.08
N LEU A 99 -3.71 -6.03 -20.11
CA LEU A 99 -4.04 -6.77 -18.89
C LEU A 99 -4.91 -7.99 -19.17
N GLY A 100 -5.86 -7.88 -20.12
CA GLY A 100 -6.65 -9.01 -20.60
C GLY A 100 -5.79 -10.05 -21.32
N ALA A 101 -4.84 -9.61 -22.15
CA ALA A 101 -3.86 -10.47 -22.80
C ALA A 101 -2.97 -11.17 -21.78
N PHE A 102 -2.51 -10.46 -20.74
CA PHE A 102 -1.77 -11.04 -19.62
C PHE A 102 -2.57 -12.16 -18.95
N ALA A 103 -3.82 -11.90 -18.55
CA ALA A 103 -4.67 -12.92 -17.92
C ALA A 103 -4.86 -14.16 -18.81
N PHE A 104 -4.98 -13.97 -20.12
CA PHE A 104 -5.06 -15.07 -21.08
C PHE A 104 -3.74 -15.85 -21.17
N ILE A 105 -2.60 -15.17 -21.30
CA ILE A 105 -1.26 -15.78 -21.38
C ILE A 105 -0.98 -16.57 -20.10
N GLU A 106 -1.18 -15.95 -18.94
CA GLU A 106 -0.95 -16.53 -17.62
C GLU A 106 -1.74 -17.82 -17.41
N SER A 107 -2.97 -17.89 -17.92
CA SER A 107 -3.81 -19.09 -17.85
C SER A 107 -3.30 -20.27 -18.69
N ARG A 108 -2.35 -20.03 -19.61
CA ARG A 108 -1.84 -21.01 -20.58
C ARG A 108 -0.38 -21.40 -20.33
N VAL A 109 0.38 -20.60 -19.58
CA VAL A 109 1.80 -20.83 -19.32
C VAL A 109 1.98 -21.87 -18.20
N GLN A 110 3.00 -22.74 -18.35
CA GLN A 110 3.28 -23.82 -17.38
C GLN A 110 3.84 -23.29 -16.03
N GLN A 111 4.51 -22.15 -16.05
CA GLN A 111 5.10 -21.48 -14.88
C GLN A 111 4.59 -20.04 -14.79
N PRO A 112 3.38 -19.82 -14.25
CA PRO A 112 2.81 -18.48 -14.12
C PRO A 112 3.62 -17.60 -13.16
N LEU A 113 3.71 -16.30 -13.46
CA LEU A 113 4.26 -15.26 -12.59
C LEU A 113 3.51 -15.17 -11.25
N LEU A 114 2.19 -15.30 -11.31
CA LEU A 114 1.29 -15.28 -10.17
C LEU A 114 0.58 -16.63 -10.06
N PRO A 115 0.91 -17.45 -9.05
CA PRO A 115 0.18 -18.68 -8.83
C PRO A 115 -1.28 -18.35 -8.50
N LEU A 116 -2.18 -18.58 -9.48
CA LEU A 116 -3.61 -18.30 -9.36
C LEU A 116 -4.28 -19.05 -8.20
N THR A 117 -3.60 -20.05 -7.64
CA THR A 117 -3.98 -20.75 -6.41
C THR A 117 -4.08 -19.81 -5.20
N VAL A 118 -3.30 -18.72 -5.16
CA VAL A 118 -3.40 -17.70 -4.09
C VAL A 118 -4.82 -17.14 -4.02
N PHE A 119 -5.43 -16.86 -5.18
CA PHE A 119 -6.76 -16.26 -5.27
C PHE A 119 -7.91 -17.26 -5.04
N LYS A 120 -7.62 -18.56 -4.87
CA LYS A 120 -8.65 -19.55 -4.52
C LYS A 120 -9.00 -19.52 -3.03
N ASN A 121 -8.09 -19.03 -2.19
CA ASN A 121 -8.31 -18.92 -0.75
C ASN A 121 -9.00 -17.58 -0.43
N VAL A 122 -10.17 -17.66 0.20
CA VAL A 122 -10.95 -16.48 0.62
C VAL A 122 -10.16 -15.59 1.58
N HIS A 123 -9.37 -16.17 2.49
CA HIS A 123 -8.54 -15.43 3.43
C HIS A 123 -7.47 -14.59 2.72
N ASN A 124 -6.82 -15.16 1.70
CA ASN A 124 -5.84 -14.43 0.90
C ASN A 124 -6.50 -13.25 0.18
N ASN A 125 -7.67 -13.46 -0.43
CA ASN A 125 -8.38 -12.39 -1.15
C ASN A 125 -8.81 -11.26 -0.21
N LEU A 126 -9.35 -11.59 0.97
CA LEU A 126 -9.71 -10.60 1.97
C LEU A 126 -8.49 -9.85 2.49
N MET A 127 -7.38 -10.56 2.74
CA MET A 127 -6.12 -9.95 3.18
C MET A 127 -5.52 -9.01 2.12
N LEU A 128 -5.50 -9.43 0.86
CA LEU A 128 -5.09 -8.59 -0.27
C LEU A 128 -6.00 -7.35 -0.37
N GLY A 129 -7.30 -7.50 -0.16
CA GLY A 129 -8.25 -6.38 -0.07
C GLY A 129 -7.96 -5.42 1.09
N CYS A 130 -7.64 -5.93 2.27
CA CYS A 130 -7.22 -5.13 3.44
C CYS A 130 -5.96 -4.31 3.14
N ILE A 131 -4.93 -4.92 2.56
CA ILE A 131 -3.71 -4.22 2.14
C ILE A 131 -4.05 -3.15 1.12
N ALA A 132 -4.79 -3.51 0.07
CA ALA A 132 -5.10 -2.60 -1.02
C ALA A 132 -5.84 -1.35 -0.53
N THR A 133 -6.83 -1.53 0.33
CA THR A 133 -7.64 -0.44 0.90
C THR A 133 -6.86 0.39 1.94
N GLY A 134 -6.06 -0.26 2.80
CA GLY A 134 -5.21 0.41 3.79
C GLY A 134 -4.15 1.29 3.13
N TRP A 135 -3.40 0.75 2.17
CA TRP A 135 -2.35 1.50 1.46
C TRP A 135 -2.90 2.53 0.47
N SER A 136 -4.09 2.30 -0.07
CA SER A 136 -4.86 3.33 -0.79
C SER A 136 -5.20 4.50 0.12
N THR A 137 -5.67 4.24 1.34
CA THR A 137 -5.93 5.28 2.34
C THR A 137 -4.65 6.03 2.69
N PHE A 138 -3.55 5.31 2.93
CA PHE A 138 -2.25 5.91 3.23
C PHE A 138 -1.77 6.86 2.13
N SER A 139 -1.90 6.47 0.87
CA SER A 139 -1.53 7.30 -0.29
C SER A 139 -2.28 8.63 -0.30
N ILE A 140 -3.62 8.57 -0.15
CA ILE A 140 -4.47 9.77 -0.05
C ILE A 140 -4.06 10.60 1.15
N TRP A 141 -4.01 9.98 2.33
CA TRP A 141 -3.68 10.68 3.58
C TRP A 141 -2.33 11.40 3.49
N LEU A 142 -1.29 10.72 3.00
CA LEU A 142 0.04 11.30 2.94
C LEU A 142 0.06 12.52 2.01
N PHE A 143 -0.43 12.37 0.78
CA PHE A 143 -0.44 13.45 -0.19
C PHE A 143 -1.31 14.64 0.26
N TYR A 144 -2.56 14.37 0.66
CA TYR A 144 -3.50 15.42 1.03
C TYR A 144 -3.21 16.04 2.40
N SER A 145 -2.53 15.35 3.33
CA SER A 145 -2.09 15.98 4.58
C SER A 145 -1.01 17.03 4.34
N ILE A 146 -0.08 16.79 3.40
CA ILE A 146 0.94 17.77 2.99
C ILE A 146 0.27 18.95 2.27
N ARG A 147 -0.64 18.68 1.33
CA ARG A 147 -1.39 19.75 0.66
C ARG A 147 -2.29 20.54 1.62
N PHE A 148 -2.87 19.91 2.62
CA PHE A 148 -3.65 20.60 3.64
C PHE A 148 -2.81 21.65 4.37
N ILE A 149 -1.58 21.31 4.79
CA ILE A 149 -0.71 22.26 5.50
C ILE A 149 -0.10 23.31 4.55
N GLN A 150 0.24 22.94 3.31
CA GLN A 150 0.87 23.88 2.37
C GLN A 150 -0.14 24.80 1.68
N ASP A 151 -1.25 24.25 1.17
CA ASP A 151 -2.19 25.00 0.34
C ASP A 151 -3.25 25.71 1.19
N LEU A 152 -3.77 25.05 2.24
CA LEU A 152 -4.83 25.64 3.07
C LEU A 152 -4.26 26.45 4.25
N ARG A 153 -3.22 25.95 4.93
CA ARG A 153 -2.57 26.68 6.04
C ARG A 153 -1.43 27.60 5.59
N ASN A 154 -1.04 27.57 4.32
CA ASN A 154 0.05 28.40 3.77
C ASN A 154 1.39 28.20 4.51
N VAL A 155 1.63 27.00 5.03
CA VAL A 155 2.87 26.64 5.74
C VAL A 155 4.01 26.45 4.74
N GLY A 156 5.18 27.01 5.04
CA GLY A 156 6.36 26.90 4.19
C GLY A 156 6.91 25.46 4.12
N ALA A 157 7.76 25.22 3.11
CA ALA A 157 8.39 23.91 2.86
C ALA A 157 9.16 23.37 4.08
N LEU A 158 10.01 24.21 4.68
CA LEU A 158 10.86 23.81 5.81
C LEU A 158 10.03 23.43 7.05
N GLU A 159 8.96 24.19 7.30
CA GLU A 159 8.04 23.92 8.40
C GLU A 159 7.15 22.70 8.12
N THR A 160 6.78 22.45 6.86
CA THR A 160 6.10 21.21 6.48
C THR A 160 6.96 20.00 6.86
N VAL A 161 8.25 20.03 6.52
CA VAL A 161 9.17 18.93 6.86
C VAL A 161 9.27 18.74 8.37
N SER A 162 9.37 19.83 9.15
CA SER A 162 9.42 19.72 10.61
C SER A 162 8.14 19.15 11.22
N GLN A 163 6.97 19.48 10.67
CA GLN A 163 5.68 18.91 11.06
C GLN A 163 5.55 17.42 10.69
N VAL A 164 6.21 16.95 9.63
CA VAL A 164 6.17 15.54 9.20
C VAL A 164 7.18 14.66 9.98
N LEU A 165 8.19 15.23 10.64
CA LEU A 165 9.22 14.48 11.38
C LEU A 165 8.71 13.37 12.32
N PRO A 166 7.62 13.55 13.09
CA PRO A 166 7.11 12.50 13.98
C PRO A 166 6.79 11.19 13.25
N LEU A 167 6.42 11.25 11.97
CA LEU A 167 6.14 10.09 11.12
C LEU A 167 7.34 9.13 11.09
N SER A 168 8.56 9.66 10.90
CA SER A 168 9.78 8.84 10.82
C SER A 168 10.13 8.20 12.17
N VAL A 169 9.99 8.96 13.27
CA VAL A 169 10.30 8.48 14.62
C VAL A 169 9.34 7.37 15.04
N THR A 170 8.04 7.59 14.81
CA THR A 170 6.99 6.62 15.15
C THR A 170 6.97 5.42 14.22
N GLY A 171 7.39 5.56 12.97
CA GLY A 171 7.60 4.42 12.06
C GLY A 171 8.68 3.45 12.56
N CYS A 172 9.81 3.96 13.06
CA CYS A 172 10.83 3.09 13.68
C CYS A 172 10.26 2.30 14.88
N LEU A 173 9.42 2.95 15.69
CA LEU A 173 8.75 2.30 16.83
C LEU A 173 7.70 1.28 16.37
N ALA A 174 6.89 1.63 15.37
CA ALA A 174 5.86 0.77 14.79
C ALA A 174 6.47 -0.48 14.15
N ALA A 175 7.59 -0.32 13.41
CA ALA A 175 8.33 -1.43 12.82
C ALA A 175 8.83 -2.41 13.90
N ALA A 176 9.44 -1.92 14.98
CA ALA A 176 9.90 -2.77 16.09
C ALA A 176 8.73 -3.48 16.80
N LEU A 177 7.62 -2.78 17.00
CA LEU A 177 6.44 -3.30 17.67
C LEU A 177 5.67 -4.32 16.81
N SER A 178 5.66 -4.15 15.48
CA SER A 178 4.94 -5.01 14.54
C SER A 178 5.33 -6.48 14.69
N SER A 179 6.62 -6.78 14.68
CA SER A 179 7.15 -8.13 14.85
C SER A 179 6.73 -8.76 16.17
N PHE A 180 6.76 -7.99 17.27
CA PHE A 180 6.34 -8.46 18.58
C PHE A 180 4.83 -8.74 18.65
N LEU A 181 4.01 -7.82 18.13
CA LEU A 181 2.55 -7.97 18.15
C LEU A 181 2.07 -9.10 17.26
N ILE A 182 2.70 -9.34 16.11
CA ILE A 182 2.34 -10.46 15.24
C ILE A 182 2.55 -11.79 15.97
N LEU A 183 3.66 -11.95 16.70
CA LEU A 183 3.94 -13.16 17.47
C LEU A 183 2.97 -13.35 18.65
N LYS A 184 2.55 -12.26 19.31
CA LYS A 184 1.73 -12.33 20.52
C LYS A 184 0.22 -12.36 20.25
N ALA A 185 -0.26 -11.58 19.29
CA ALA A 185 -1.68 -11.38 19.01
C ALA A 185 -2.14 -12.06 17.70
N GLY A 186 -1.21 -12.47 16.83
CA GLY A 186 -1.52 -13.04 15.52
C GLY A 186 -1.75 -11.98 14.44
N GLY A 187 -1.48 -12.36 13.19
CA GLY A 187 -1.50 -11.43 12.05
C GLY A 187 -2.86 -10.76 11.80
N SER A 188 -3.98 -11.47 12.00
CA SER A 188 -5.32 -10.91 11.76
C SER A 188 -5.66 -9.75 12.71
N TRP A 189 -5.31 -9.86 14.00
CA TRP A 189 -5.53 -8.77 14.98
C TRP A 189 -4.62 -7.58 14.71
N VAL A 190 -3.37 -7.83 14.30
CA VAL A 190 -2.43 -6.80 13.89
C VAL A 190 -2.95 -6.05 12.66
N MET A 191 -3.52 -6.75 11.68
CA MET A 191 -4.12 -6.13 10.50
C MET A 191 -5.33 -5.24 10.84
N ILE A 192 -6.20 -5.69 11.74
CA ILE A 192 -7.32 -4.87 12.23
C ILE A 192 -6.79 -3.60 12.91
N GLY A 193 -5.80 -3.72 13.80
CA GLY A 193 -5.17 -2.57 14.45
C GLY A 193 -4.54 -1.59 13.46
N ALA A 194 -3.88 -2.11 12.42
CA ALA A 194 -3.29 -1.31 11.35
C ALA A 194 -4.35 -0.51 10.57
N LEU A 195 -5.49 -1.13 10.23
CA LEU A 195 -6.58 -0.47 9.53
C LEU A 195 -7.29 0.58 10.40
N PHE A 196 -7.41 0.35 11.71
CA PHE A 196 -7.87 1.38 12.64
C PHE A 196 -6.90 2.57 12.71
N ALA A 197 -5.59 2.32 12.68
CA ALA A 197 -4.60 3.39 12.63
C ALA A 197 -4.73 4.21 11.34
N PHE A 198 -4.90 3.56 10.18
CA PHE A 198 -5.17 4.26 8.91
C PHE A 198 -6.46 5.09 8.98
N LEU A 199 -7.57 4.50 9.45
CA LEU A 199 -8.85 5.21 9.59
C LEU A 199 -8.71 6.44 10.50
N THR A 200 -8.07 6.26 11.66
CA THR A 200 -7.91 7.33 12.64
C THR A 200 -7.05 8.45 12.07
N ALA A 201 -5.93 8.11 11.45
CA ALA A 201 -5.03 9.09 10.84
C ALA A 201 -5.73 9.91 9.75
N VAL A 202 -6.46 9.26 8.83
CA VAL A 202 -7.18 9.96 7.76
C VAL A 202 -8.33 10.80 8.30
N CYS A 203 -9.10 10.31 9.27
CA CYS A 203 -10.19 11.08 9.90
C CYS A 203 -9.67 12.35 10.59
N LEU A 204 -8.54 12.27 11.30
CA LEU A 204 -7.94 13.44 11.95
C LEU A 204 -7.59 14.54 10.94
N ILE A 205 -7.20 14.18 9.72
CA ILE A 205 -6.93 15.16 8.65
C ILE A 205 -8.21 15.58 7.91
N ALA A 206 -9.13 14.65 7.65
CA ALA A 206 -10.36 14.90 6.91
C ALA A 206 -11.30 15.86 7.63
N PHE A 207 -11.33 15.81 8.96
CA PHE A 207 -12.27 16.58 9.80
C PHE A 207 -11.63 17.73 10.58
N GLN A 208 -10.31 17.93 10.51
CA GLN A 208 -9.70 19.05 11.21
C GLN A 208 -10.15 20.40 10.62
N PRO A 209 -10.41 21.42 11.45
CA PRO A 209 -10.50 22.81 11.02
C PRO A 209 -9.16 23.31 10.49
N VAL A 210 -9.19 24.16 9.46
CA VAL A 210 -7.98 24.74 8.83
C VAL A 210 -7.13 25.49 9.86
N ASN A 211 -7.76 26.29 10.72
CA ASN A 211 -7.06 27.10 11.73
C ASN A 211 -6.77 26.36 13.05
N LEU A 212 -6.99 25.04 13.12
CA LEU A 212 -6.69 24.26 14.32
C LEU A 212 -5.18 24.18 14.55
N THR A 213 -4.77 24.21 15.82
CA THR A 213 -3.37 24.01 16.21
C THR A 213 -2.83 22.66 15.73
N TYR A 214 -1.58 22.66 15.26
CA TYR A 214 -0.86 21.46 14.80
C TYR A 214 -0.92 20.32 15.82
N TRP A 215 -0.78 20.64 17.10
CA TRP A 215 -0.69 19.65 18.18
C TRP A 215 -1.98 18.86 18.43
N ALA A 216 -3.14 19.37 18.01
CA ALA A 216 -4.42 18.76 18.33
C ALA A 216 -4.73 17.55 17.44
N MET A 217 -4.70 17.72 16.11
CA MET A 217 -5.09 16.67 15.16
C MET A 217 -3.96 16.30 14.19
N GLN A 218 -3.21 17.27 13.69
CA GLN A 218 -2.16 17.03 12.69
C GLN A 218 -1.02 16.18 13.26
N PHE A 219 -0.47 16.57 14.42
CA PHE A 219 0.59 15.83 15.11
C PHE A 219 0.15 14.40 15.42
N LEU A 220 -1.05 14.24 15.99
CA LEU A 220 -1.59 12.94 16.35
C LEU A 220 -1.78 12.04 15.12
N SER A 221 -2.21 12.61 14.01
CA SER A 221 -2.34 11.90 12.73
C SER A 221 -0.98 11.38 12.24
N PHE A 222 0.07 12.20 12.27
CA PHE A 222 1.43 11.78 11.89
C PHE A 222 2.04 10.74 12.83
N VAL A 223 1.67 10.74 14.11
CA VAL A 223 2.10 9.73 15.09
C VAL A 223 1.40 8.39 14.87
N ILE A 224 0.12 8.40 14.49
CA ILE A 224 -0.70 7.18 14.36
C ILE A 224 -0.49 6.49 13.01
N ALA A 225 -0.38 7.26 11.92
CA ALA A 225 -0.35 6.71 10.57
C ALA A 225 0.73 5.62 10.32
N PRO A 226 1.96 5.72 10.86
CA PRO A 226 2.98 4.70 10.66
C PRO A 226 2.62 3.33 11.24
N PHE A 227 1.83 3.29 12.33
CA PHE A 227 1.32 2.01 12.85
C PHE A 227 0.42 1.29 11.83
N GLY A 228 -0.30 2.02 10.98
CA GLY A 228 -1.04 1.40 9.88
C GLY A 228 -0.12 0.79 8.83
N MET A 229 0.86 1.58 8.37
CA MET A 229 1.79 1.18 7.31
C MET A 229 2.68 0.01 7.75
N ASP A 230 3.37 0.16 8.87
CA ASP A 230 4.43 -0.75 9.31
C ASP A 230 3.89 -2.03 9.94
N MET A 231 2.63 -2.06 10.39
CA MET A 231 2.00 -3.28 10.90
C MET A 231 1.28 -4.08 9.80
N SER A 232 0.65 -3.41 8.83
CA SER A 232 -0.15 -4.09 7.80
C SER A 232 0.70 -4.92 6.84
N PHE A 233 1.85 -4.38 6.40
CA PHE A 233 2.73 -5.05 5.42
C PHE A 233 3.29 -6.39 5.92
N PRO A 234 3.95 -6.47 7.09
CA PRO A 234 4.46 -7.75 7.60
C PRO A 234 3.32 -8.72 7.96
N ALA A 235 2.21 -8.22 8.52
CA ALA A 235 1.07 -9.08 8.87
C ALA A 235 0.52 -9.80 7.64
N ALA A 236 0.30 -9.07 6.55
CA ALA A 236 -0.20 -9.69 5.33
C ALA A 236 0.84 -10.57 4.62
N SER A 237 2.11 -10.16 4.63
CA SER A 237 3.19 -10.97 4.05
C SER A 237 3.28 -12.34 4.73
N ILE A 238 3.17 -12.39 6.05
CA ILE A 238 3.17 -13.63 6.83
C ILE A 238 1.92 -14.45 6.53
N ILE A 239 0.73 -13.86 6.59
CA ILE A 239 -0.53 -14.59 6.38
C ILE A 239 -0.61 -15.20 4.97
N ILE A 240 -0.20 -14.45 3.94
CA ILE A 240 -0.25 -14.97 2.56
C ILE A 240 0.86 -16.02 2.34
N SER A 241 2.02 -15.85 2.97
CA SER A 241 3.14 -16.80 2.90
C SER A 241 2.84 -18.14 3.57
N ASP A 242 2.05 -18.15 4.66
CA ASP A 242 1.68 -19.39 5.38
C ASP A 242 0.78 -20.31 4.55
N HIS A 243 -0.01 -19.76 3.63
CA HIS A 243 -0.88 -20.52 2.74
C HIS A 243 -0.19 -21.01 1.47
N LEU A 244 1.10 -20.73 1.29
CA LEU A 244 1.87 -21.08 0.10
C LEU A 244 2.97 -22.10 0.41
N PRO A 245 3.28 -23.02 -0.53
CA PRO A 245 4.43 -23.89 -0.42
C PRO A 245 5.72 -23.09 -0.21
N ARG A 246 6.71 -23.68 0.48
CA ARG A 246 8.01 -23.04 0.78
C ARG A 246 8.69 -22.43 -0.45
N GLU A 247 8.58 -23.09 -1.59
CA GLU A 247 9.14 -22.67 -2.89
C GLU A 247 8.50 -21.38 -3.44
N HIS A 248 7.31 -21.01 -2.96
CA HIS A 248 6.53 -19.85 -3.43
C HIS A 248 6.40 -18.74 -2.38
N GLN A 249 7.03 -18.87 -1.21
CA GLN A 249 6.95 -17.85 -0.15
C GLN A 249 7.55 -16.51 -0.58
N GLY A 250 8.63 -16.52 -1.38
CA GLY A 250 9.19 -15.30 -1.98
C GLY A 250 8.21 -14.58 -2.92
N LEU A 251 7.33 -15.33 -3.60
CA LEU A 251 6.29 -14.75 -4.46
C LEU A 251 5.20 -14.04 -3.64
N ALA A 252 4.90 -14.52 -2.43
CA ALA A 252 3.94 -13.90 -1.52
C ALA A 252 4.33 -12.45 -1.18
N GLY A 253 5.57 -12.26 -0.72
CA GLY A 253 6.10 -10.93 -0.40
C GLY A 253 6.16 -10.01 -1.61
N SER A 254 6.56 -10.54 -2.77
CA SER A 254 6.58 -9.78 -4.03
C SER A 254 5.18 -9.35 -4.49
N LEU A 255 4.17 -10.22 -4.38
CA LEU A 255 2.78 -9.92 -4.68
C LEU A 255 2.24 -8.82 -3.75
N VAL A 256 2.46 -8.94 -2.43
CA VAL A 256 2.06 -7.92 -1.46
C VAL A 256 2.71 -6.58 -1.78
N ASN A 257 4.02 -6.57 -2.04
CA ASN A 257 4.74 -5.35 -2.38
C ASN A 257 4.25 -4.70 -3.68
N THR A 258 4.03 -5.52 -4.73
CA THR A 258 3.48 -5.03 -6.00
C THR A 258 2.09 -4.42 -5.79
N LEU A 259 1.23 -5.10 -5.03
CA LEU A 259 -0.11 -4.61 -4.74
C LEU A 259 -0.08 -3.28 -3.97
N VAL A 260 0.78 -3.18 -2.96
CA VAL A 260 0.98 -1.93 -2.20
C VAL A 260 1.38 -0.78 -3.12
N ASN A 261 2.45 -0.95 -3.90
CA ASN A 261 2.94 0.13 -4.76
C ASN A 261 1.92 0.52 -5.83
N TYR A 262 1.24 -0.47 -6.42
CA TYR A 262 0.24 -0.22 -7.45
C TYR A 262 -0.99 0.51 -6.89
N THR A 263 -1.48 0.09 -5.72
CA THR A 263 -2.65 0.72 -5.06
C THR A 263 -2.37 2.14 -4.62
N ILE A 264 -1.16 2.43 -4.09
CA ILE A 264 -0.72 3.79 -3.80
C ILE A 264 -0.81 4.68 -5.05
N ALA A 265 -0.28 4.19 -6.17
CA ALA A 265 -0.17 4.97 -7.40
C ALA A 265 -1.52 5.20 -8.10
N ILE A 266 -2.40 4.19 -8.16
CA ILE A 266 -3.70 4.33 -8.85
C ILE A 266 -4.70 5.14 -8.01
N THR A 267 -4.76 4.88 -6.71
CA THR A 267 -5.73 5.53 -5.82
C THR A 267 -5.44 7.03 -5.72
N LEU A 268 -4.18 7.46 -5.77
CA LEU A 268 -3.87 8.88 -5.80
C LEU A 268 -4.47 9.58 -7.03
N GLY A 269 -4.43 8.95 -8.20
CA GLY A 269 -5.09 9.46 -9.41
C GLY A 269 -6.63 9.48 -9.31
N VAL A 270 -7.23 8.49 -8.65
CA VAL A 270 -8.67 8.50 -8.32
C VAL A 270 -9.00 9.67 -7.40
N ALA A 271 -8.21 9.88 -6.34
CA ALA A 271 -8.41 10.96 -5.39
C ALA A 271 -8.24 12.35 -6.05
N ALA A 272 -7.25 12.51 -6.94
CA ALA A 272 -7.07 13.72 -7.74
C ALA A 272 -8.27 13.97 -8.67
N THR A 273 -8.88 12.90 -9.21
CA THR A 273 -10.12 13.02 -9.99
C THR A 273 -11.29 13.49 -9.11
N VAL A 274 -11.42 12.97 -7.88
CA VAL A 274 -12.42 13.45 -6.91
C VAL A 274 -12.20 14.93 -6.59
N GLU A 275 -10.96 15.32 -6.29
CA GLU A 275 -10.60 16.73 -6.04
C GLU A 275 -11.01 17.63 -7.21
N MET A 276 -10.65 17.26 -8.44
CA MET A 276 -10.99 18.05 -9.64
C MET A 276 -12.50 18.30 -9.76
N ASN A 277 -13.32 17.30 -9.46
CA ASN A 277 -14.77 17.41 -9.60
C ASN A 277 -15.42 18.19 -8.44
N VAL A 278 -14.80 18.21 -7.26
CA VAL A 278 -15.36 18.88 -6.06
C VAL A 278 -14.85 20.32 -5.91
N ASN A 279 -13.66 20.65 -6.41
CA ASN A 279 -13.01 21.96 -6.26
C ASN A 279 -13.70 23.14 -7.02
N ASP A 280 -14.88 22.94 -7.63
CA ASP A 280 -15.62 23.95 -8.42
C ASP A 280 -14.74 24.77 -9.37
N GLY A 281 -13.87 24.09 -10.13
CA GLY A 281 -12.94 24.73 -11.06
C GLY A 281 -11.85 25.60 -10.40
N GLY A 282 -11.55 25.37 -9.12
CA GLY A 282 -10.53 26.08 -8.35
C GLY A 282 -11.08 27.13 -7.37
N ARG A 283 -12.41 27.24 -7.24
CA ARG A 283 -13.05 28.21 -6.34
C ARG A 283 -13.15 27.72 -4.90
N ASP A 284 -13.15 26.40 -4.69
CA ASP A 284 -13.21 25.79 -3.37
C ASP A 284 -12.14 24.69 -3.20
N PRO A 285 -10.86 25.09 -3.05
CA PRO A 285 -9.76 24.15 -2.88
C PRO A 285 -9.85 23.36 -1.57
N GLU A 286 -10.51 23.91 -0.54
CA GLU A 286 -10.75 23.18 0.71
C GLU A 286 -11.71 22.01 0.46
N ALA A 287 -12.83 22.22 -0.21
CA ALA A 287 -13.76 21.15 -0.56
C ALA A 287 -13.10 20.08 -1.44
N GLY A 288 -12.26 20.48 -2.40
CA GLY A 288 -11.49 19.55 -3.23
C GLY A 288 -10.59 18.61 -2.39
N ILE A 289 -9.75 19.19 -1.52
CA ILE A 289 -8.86 18.43 -0.63
C ILE A 289 -9.65 17.53 0.32
N ARG A 290 -10.74 18.05 0.91
CA ARG A 290 -11.61 17.26 1.81
C ARG A 290 -12.32 16.13 1.07
N GLY A 291 -12.79 16.35 -0.15
CA GLY A 291 -13.44 15.32 -0.97
C GLY A 291 -12.53 14.12 -1.19
N ALA A 292 -11.27 14.37 -1.53
CA ALA A 292 -10.26 13.31 -1.64
C ALA A 292 -9.99 12.61 -0.29
N LEU A 293 -9.89 13.35 0.81
CA LEU A 293 -9.73 12.76 2.14
C LEU A 293 -10.93 11.90 2.56
N TYR A 294 -12.15 12.28 2.20
CA TYR A 294 -13.36 11.48 2.46
C TYR A 294 -13.37 10.17 1.66
N LEU A 295 -12.84 10.16 0.43
CA LEU A 295 -12.58 8.90 -0.28
C LEU A 295 -11.63 8.00 0.54
N GLY A 296 -10.57 8.58 1.11
CA GLY A 296 -9.66 7.85 2.02
C GLY A 296 -10.38 7.28 3.25
N VAL A 297 -11.26 8.06 3.89
CA VAL A 297 -12.11 7.57 5.00
C VAL A 297 -12.97 6.38 4.56
N GLY A 298 -13.63 6.47 3.41
CA GLY A 298 -14.46 5.39 2.87
C GLY A 298 -13.66 4.11 2.60
N LEU A 299 -12.47 4.24 2.03
CA LEU A 299 -11.57 3.11 1.78
C LEU A 299 -11.09 2.46 3.08
N ALA A 300 -10.75 3.24 4.11
CA ALA A 300 -10.34 2.70 5.41
C ALA A 300 -11.47 1.96 6.13
N VAL A 301 -12.70 2.51 6.09
CA VAL A 301 -13.89 1.84 6.63
C VAL A 301 -14.15 0.52 5.89
N PHE A 302 -14.06 0.52 4.57
CA PHE A 302 -14.20 -0.70 3.77
C PHE A 302 -13.12 -1.73 4.11
N GLY A 303 -11.87 -1.30 4.28
CA GLY A 303 -10.77 -2.17 4.73
C GLY A 303 -11.04 -2.80 6.10
N LEU A 304 -11.56 -2.03 7.07
CA LEU A 304 -11.95 -2.57 8.37
C LEU A 304 -13.05 -3.63 8.25
N ILE A 305 -14.07 -3.40 7.41
CA ILE A 305 -15.12 -4.40 7.15
C ILE A 305 -14.50 -5.69 6.60
N LEU A 306 -13.57 -5.60 5.65
CA LEU A 306 -12.87 -6.77 5.12
C LEU A 306 -12.06 -7.51 6.20
N ALA A 307 -11.37 -6.77 7.07
CA ALA A 307 -10.56 -7.36 8.13
C ALA A 307 -11.40 -8.06 9.20
N PHE A 308 -12.51 -7.45 9.62
CA PHE A 308 -13.46 -8.09 10.53
C PHE A 308 -14.13 -9.31 9.88
N THR A 309 -14.50 -9.21 8.60
CA THR A 309 -15.06 -10.34 7.85
C THR A 309 -14.06 -11.50 7.81
N ASN A 310 -12.80 -11.21 7.50
CA ASN A 310 -11.72 -12.20 7.51
C ASN A 310 -11.58 -12.88 8.87
N LYS A 311 -11.61 -12.09 9.95
CA LYS A 311 -11.50 -12.60 11.32
C LYS A 311 -12.68 -13.48 11.72
N ILE A 312 -13.90 -13.09 11.34
CA ILE A 312 -15.11 -13.88 11.61
C ILE A 312 -15.05 -15.24 10.91
N ILE A 313 -14.60 -15.26 9.65
CA ILE A 313 -14.43 -16.52 8.90
C ILE A 313 -13.39 -17.42 9.59
N GLU A 314 -12.25 -16.84 9.99
CA GLU A 314 -11.18 -17.55 10.71
C GLU A 314 -11.70 -18.20 12.00
N GLU A 315 -12.50 -17.47 12.80
CA GLU A 315 -13.11 -18.01 14.02
C GLU A 315 -14.16 -19.08 13.74
N MET A 316 -14.95 -18.94 12.67
CA MET A 316 -15.93 -19.96 12.27
C MET A 316 -15.25 -21.25 11.85
N GLU A 317 -14.13 -21.18 11.14
CA GLU A 317 -13.34 -22.36 10.73
C GLU A 317 -12.72 -23.05 11.94
N LEU A 318 -12.15 -22.29 12.88
CA LEU A 318 -11.60 -22.82 14.13
C LEU A 318 -12.66 -23.56 14.96
N ARG A 319 -13.90 -23.07 14.99
CA ARG A 319 -15.02 -23.74 15.68
C ARG A 319 -15.53 -25.00 14.98
N ARG A 320 -15.25 -25.17 13.69
CA ARG A 320 -15.64 -26.36 12.91
C ARG A 320 -14.66 -27.52 13.05
N LEU A 321 -13.44 -27.26 13.52
CA LEU A 321 -12.48 -28.30 13.81
C LEU A 321 -12.97 -29.13 15.00
N PRO A 322 -13.04 -30.47 14.90
CA PRO A 322 -13.44 -31.30 16.01
C PRO A 322 -12.49 -31.09 17.19
N ASP A 323 -13.08 -30.93 18.38
CA ASP A 323 -12.34 -30.66 19.61
C ASP A 323 -11.29 -31.76 19.81
N PRO A 324 -9.98 -31.46 19.85
CA PRO A 324 -8.93 -32.48 19.95
C PRO A 324 -9.04 -33.35 21.21
N TYR A 325 -9.84 -32.93 22.19
CA TYR A 325 -10.17 -33.71 23.39
C TYR A 325 -11.31 -34.71 23.20
N SER A 326 -12.20 -34.52 22.22
CA SER A 326 -13.32 -35.45 21.96
C SER A 326 -12.87 -36.80 21.40
N THR A 327 -11.77 -36.82 20.62
CA THR A 327 -11.13 -38.05 20.13
C THR A 327 -10.37 -38.81 21.21
N HIS A 328 -9.91 -38.12 22.26
CA HIS A 328 -9.15 -38.74 23.35
C HIS A 328 -10.05 -39.49 24.34
N GLU A 329 -11.29 -39.06 24.54
CA GLU A 329 -12.30 -39.81 25.33
C GLU A 329 -12.92 -40.95 24.52
N ALA A 330 -13.15 -40.79 23.22
CA ALA A 330 -13.66 -41.87 22.37
C ALA A 330 -12.69 -43.08 22.30
N GLY A 331 -11.38 -42.84 22.40
CA GLY A 331 -10.37 -43.90 22.49
C GLY A 331 -10.31 -44.61 23.85
N LYS A 332 -10.79 -43.99 24.93
CA LYS A 332 -10.82 -44.58 26.28
C LYS A 332 -12.11 -45.35 26.60
N VAL A 333 -13.16 -45.18 25.82
CA VAL A 333 -14.42 -45.94 25.98
C VAL A 333 -14.39 -47.27 25.19
N LEU A 334 -13.37 -47.47 24.36
CA LEU A 334 -13.15 -48.67 23.55
C LEU A 334 -12.05 -49.61 24.09
N GLU A 335 -11.49 -49.32 25.27
CA GLU A 335 -10.62 -50.23 26.04
C GLU A 335 -11.35 -50.74 27.30
#